data_AF-A0A4P6XBS3-F1
#
_entry.id   AF-A0A4P6XBS3-F1
#
_cell.length_a   1.000
_cell.length_b   1.000
_cell.length_c   1.000
_cell.angle_alpha   90.00
_cell.angle_beta   90.00
_cell.angle_gamma   90.00
#
_symmetry.space_group_name_H-M   'P 1'
#
loop_
_entity.id
_entity.type
_entity.pdbx_description
1 polymer ?
#
loop_
_entity_poly.entity_id
_entity_poly.type
_entity_poly.pdbx_seq_one_letter_code
_entity_poly.pdbx_strand_id
1 'polypeptide(L)'
;MTRTFIYSFTPPSLDPSPGATIALDVSEIEDAGIREVLQTPGAAYGAWSILDALLTPTGAGTSFIFRQPLGQAREVKVALSGLFGRFVARAYLERYFDLSIFAHLGNHMIDLDRRKQVRIKRLARGDLPDWIACKSDLSLLTIAEAKGCHDPGGPAKALARAWTQAGRIDVTVQGQKVTVKRIAIASRWGVANSSPADAHLSVRDPIDKGDPIDPQNKDAPFIGLLRLHVANMIEPLGHTELAQALRALTRQTFPRPLRDAAARARTILDSATIGQMEKSQDIGGMVGGIVTRAGPITDAVASTIDQEALARLNLRPVFVGVDRDLIRAAIDGEADAIRGRLAAKVSPDEFARPDRAGGWIIPLGAERRII
;
A
#
# COMPACT_ATOMS: atom_id res chain seq x y z
N MET A 1 7.09 -8.64 16.48
CA MET A 1 8.57 -8.76 16.58
C MET A 1 9.19 -7.60 15.83
N THR A 2 10.02 -6.80 16.51
CA THR A 2 10.65 -5.62 15.92
C THR A 2 12.06 -5.92 15.39
N ARG A 3 12.37 -5.44 14.19
CA ARG A 3 13.68 -5.58 13.52
C ARG A 3 14.26 -4.21 13.17
N THR A 4 15.59 -4.11 13.15
CA THR A 4 16.29 -2.86 12.89
C THR A 4 17.09 -2.87 11.58
N PHE A 5 17.28 -1.69 11.01
CA PHE A 5 18.15 -1.44 9.85
C PHE A 5 19.14 -0.33 10.21
N ILE A 6 20.37 -0.42 9.70
CA ILE A 6 21.29 0.72 9.68
C ILE A 6 20.68 1.77 8.76
N TYR A 7 20.54 2.98 9.26
CA TYR A 7 19.68 3.97 8.65
C TYR A 7 20.46 5.22 8.23
N SER A 8 20.12 5.72 7.05
CA SER A 8 20.67 6.97 6.53
C SER A 8 19.60 7.75 5.79
N PHE A 9 19.47 9.03 6.08
CA PHE A 9 18.44 9.88 5.52
C PHE A 9 19.04 11.10 4.82
N THR A 10 18.50 11.50 3.67
CA THR A 10 18.98 12.65 2.90
C THR A 10 17.83 13.57 2.47
N PRO A 11 17.85 14.87 2.84
CA PRO A 11 18.83 15.52 3.71
C PRO A 11 18.63 15.14 5.19
N PRO A 12 19.70 14.96 6.01
CA PRO A 12 19.58 14.53 7.41
C PRO A 12 18.67 15.41 8.27
N SER A 13 18.54 16.70 7.94
CA SER A 13 17.69 17.66 8.66
C SER A 13 16.19 17.38 8.55
N LEU A 14 15.77 16.53 7.63
CA LEU A 14 14.36 16.17 7.40
C LEU A 14 14.04 14.74 7.88
N ASP A 15 14.96 14.12 8.62
CA ASP A 15 14.81 12.74 9.10
C ASP A 15 13.61 12.62 10.08
N PRO A 16 12.60 11.79 9.78
CA PRO A 16 11.46 11.57 10.68
C PRO A 16 11.82 10.78 11.95
N SER A 17 12.99 10.14 11.99
CA SER A 17 13.45 9.33 13.13
C SER A 17 14.96 9.46 13.31
N PRO A 18 15.44 10.62 13.80
CA PRO A 18 16.86 10.91 13.88
C PRO A 18 17.60 9.85 14.68
N GLY A 19 18.53 9.14 14.03
CA GLY A 19 19.30 8.07 14.64
C GLY A 19 20.05 7.24 13.61
N ALA A 20 21.03 6.44 14.07
CA ALA A 20 21.81 5.56 13.20
C ALA A 20 21.05 4.29 12.76
N THR A 21 19.88 4.04 13.35
CA THR A 21 19.08 2.85 13.08
C THR A 21 17.60 3.18 13.07
N ILE A 22 16.83 2.39 12.32
CA ILE A 22 15.38 2.48 12.27
C ILE A 22 14.72 1.12 12.50
N ALA A 23 13.50 1.11 13.02
CA ALA A 23 12.83 -0.11 13.48
C ALA A 23 11.51 -0.33 12.74
N LEU A 24 11.24 -1.56 12.33
CA LEU A 24 9.96 -1.98 11.75
C LEU A 24 9.53 -3.29 12.38
N ASP A 25 8.24 -3.44 12.63
CA ASP A 25 7.68 -4.71 13.06
C ASP A 25 7.50 -5.64 11.86
N VAL A 26 7.87 -6.91 12.04
CA VAL A 26 7.72 -7.93 10.98
C VAL A 26 6.27 -8.01 10.51
N SER A 27 5.32 -7.88 11.43
CA SER A 27 3.88 -7.83 11.14
C SER A 27 3.48 -6.63 10.28
N GLU A 28 4.11 -5.46 10.46
CA GLU A 28 3.88 -4.29 9.60
C GLU A 28 4.40 -4.53 8.18
N ILE A 29 5.58 -5.16 8.06
CA ILE A 29 6.16 -5.50 6.75
C ILE A 29 5.32 -6.55 6.03
N GLU A 30 4.80 -7.54 6.76
CA GLU A 30 3.90 -8.56 6.20
C GLU A 30 2.57 -7.96 5.74
N ASP A 31 1.99 -7.06 6.52
CA ASP A 31 0.75 -6.35 6.17
C ASP A 31 0.93 -5.45 4.95
N ALA A 32 2.02 -4.69 4.93
CA ALA A 32 2.41 -3.91 3.76
C ALA A 32 2.58 -4.82 2.54
N GLY A 33 3.17 -6.01 2.71
CA GLY A 33 3.32 -7.00 1.65
C GLY A 33 2.00 -7.55 1.12
N ILE A 34 1.02 -7.84 1.99
CA ILE A 34 -0.33 -8.25 1.58
C ILE A 34 -0.96 -7.17 0.71
N ARG A 35 -0.99 -5.92 1.19
CA ARG A 35 -1.55 -4.80 0.43
C ARG A 35 -0.80 -4.57 -0.88
N GLU A 36 0.51 -4.69 -0.86
CA GLU A 36 1.36 -4.48 -2.03
C GLU A 36 1.06 -5.46 -3.16
N VAL A 37 0.91 -6.74 -2.83
CA VAL A 37 0.59 -7.75 -3.82
C VAL A 37 -0.84 -7.63 -4.32
N LEU A 38 -1.82 -7.39 -3.43
CA LEU A 38 -3.20 -7.18 -3.84
C LEU A 38 -3.31 -6.00 -4.83
N GLN A 39 -2.60 -4.91 -4.55
CA GLN A 39 -2.67 -3.72 -5.41
C GLN A 39 -1.78 -3.81 -6.66
N THR A 40 -0.91 -4.80 -6.76
CA THR A 40 -0.04 -5.01 -7.94
C THR A 40 -0.76 -5.91 -8.97
N PRO A 41 -1.07 -5.40 -10.18
CA PRO A 41 -1.78 -6.19 -11.19
C PRO A 41 -1.05 -7.48 -11.54
N GLY A 42 -1.77 -8.61 -11.57
CA GLY A 42 -1.27 -9.91 -12.02
C GLY A 42 -0.38 -10.66 -11.03
N ALA A 43 -0.06 -10.09 -9.86
CA ALA A 43 0.69 -10.79 -8.82
C ALA A 43 -0.24 -11.71 -8.01
N ALA A 44 -0.42 -12.95 -8.47
CA ALA A 44 -1.06 -14.01 -7.67
C ALA A 44 0.00 -14.68 -6.79
N TYR A 45 0.62 -13.92 -5.86
CA TYR A 45 1.56 -14.51 -4.90
C TYR A 45 0.88 -14.61 -3.55
N GLY A 46 0.48 -15.81 -3.17
CA GLY A 46 -0.24 -16.03 -1.92
C GLY A 46 0.65 -16.22 -0.70
N ALA A 47 1.97 -16.34 -0.79
CA ALA A 47 2.71 -16.81 0.37
C ALA A 47 2.89 -15.70 1.44
N TRP A 48 1.99 -15.72 2.42
CA TRP A 48 1.95 -14.81 3.57
C TRP A 48 2.66 -15.41 4.77
N SER A 49 3.29 -14.54 5.55
CA SER A 49 4.07 -14.87 6.74
C SER A 49 5.32 -15.72 6.46
N ILE A 50 6.02 -15.40 5.38
CA ILE A 50 7.31 -16.02 5.03
C ILE A 50 8.48 -15.34 5.76
N LEU A 51 8.36 -14.05 6.09
CA LEU A 51 9.51 -13.26 6.53
C LEU A 51 10.14 -13.84 7.80
N ASP A 52 9.34 -14.21 8.80
CA ASP A 52 9.87 -14.82 10.03
C ASP A 52 10.64 -16.13 9.77
N ALA A 53 10.17 -16.96 8.82
CA ALA A 53 10.86 -18.18 8.44
C ALA A 53 12.19 -17.92 7.70
N LEU A 54 12.29 -16.81 6.96
CA LEU A 54 13.49 -16.44 6.22
C LEU A 54 14.51 -15.67 7.07
N LEU A 55 14.07 -15.03 8.15
CA LEU A 55 14.91 -14.21 9.02
C LEU A 55 15.56 -15.04 10.12
N THR A 56 16.76 -14.64 10.53
CA THR A 56 17.50 -15.31 11.60
C THR A 56 16.69 -15.25 12.91
N PRO A 57 16.55 -16.36 13.66
CA PRO A 57 15.88 -16.33 14.96
C PRO A 57 16.72 -15.46 15.91
N THR A 58 16.22 -14.30 16.27
CA THR A 58 16.93 -13.30 17.07
C THR A 58 15.93 -12.51 17.89
N GLY A 59 16.32 -11.92 19.03
CA GLY A 59 15.41 -11.17 19.91
C GLY A 59 14.82 -9.90 19.29
N ALA A 60 13.93 -9.22 20.01
CA ALA A 60 13.43 -7.91 19.59
C ALA A 60 14.59 -6.89 19.50
N GLY A 61 14.54 -6.00 18.50
CA GLY A 61 15.54 -4.94 18.31
C GLY A 61 16.80 -5.36 17.55
N THR A 62 16.90 -6.61 17.13
CA THR A 62 18.04 -7.08 16.31
C THR A 62 17.88 -6.72 14.83
N SER A 63 18.99 -6.70 14.11
CA SER A 63 19.03 -6.38 12.67
C SER A 63 18.17 -7.30 11.81
N PHE A 64 17.59 -6.76 10.74
CA PHE A 64 16.81 -7.49 9.74
C PHE A 64 17.71 -8.33 8.83
N ILE A 65 18.08 -9.53 9.30
CA ILE A 65 19.08 -10.39 8.64
C ILE A 65 18.43 -11.69 8.15
N PHE A 66 18.59 -11.99 6.86
CA PHE A 66 18.17 -13.27 6.29
C PHE A 66 19.09 -14.42 6.74
N ARG A 67 18.51 -15.61 6.96
CA ARG A 67 19.26 -16.84 7.26
C ARG A 67 20.17 -17.24 6.11
N GLN A 68 19.69 -17.05 4.88
CA GLN A 68 20.34 -17.43 3.64
C GLN A 68 20.18 -16.29 2.61
N PRO A 69 21.05 -16.20 1.59
CA PRO A 69 20.83 -15.30 0.47
C PRO A 69 19.45 -15.54 -0.18
N LEU A 70 18.82 -14.48 -0.69
CA LEU A 70 17.51 -14.50 -1.36
C LEU A 70 17.49 -15.24 -2.72
N GLY A 71 18.32 -16.26 -2.89
CA GLY A 71 18.56 -16.98 -4.13
C GLY A 71 20.04 -17.07 -4.42
N GLN A 72 20.43 -18.02 -5.27
CA GLN A 72 21.80 -18.14 -5.79
C GLN A 72 21.92 -17.45 -7.16
N ALA A 73 20.96 -17.70 -8.04
CA ALA A 73 20.86 -17.08 -9.36
C ALA A 73 20.59 -15.57 -9.26
N ARG A 74 21.22 -14.81 -10.16
CA ARG A 74 21.12 -13.35 -10.20
C ARG A 74 19.67 -12.88 -10.36
N GLU A 75 18.91 -13.51 -11.25
CA GLU A 75 17.53 -13.12 -11.55
C GLU A 75 16.61 -13.32 -10.34
N VAL A 76 16.74 -14.46 -9.65
CA VAL A 76 15.99 -14.77 -8.43
C VAL A 76 16.31 -13.75 -7.32
N LYS A 77 17.61 -13.43 -7.13
CA LYS A 77 18.03 -12.39 -6.18
C LYS A 77 17.40 -11.04 -6.52
N VAL A 78 17.44 -10.63 -7.79
CA VAL A 78 16.88 -9.34 -8.23
C VAL A 78 15.37 -9.28 -8.00
N ALA A 79 14.64 -10.34 -8.35
CA ALA A 79 13.19 -10.41 -8.19
C ALA A 79 12.77 -10.36 -6.70
N LEU A 80 13.33 -11.24 -5.87
CA LEU A 80 12.99 -11.30 -4.45
C LEU A 80 13.46 -10.06 -3.69
N SER A 81 14.64 -9.53 -4.02
CA SER A 81 15.13 -8.28 -3.45
C SER A 81 14.23 -7.10 -3.82
N GLY A 82 13.77 -7.02 -5.07
CA GLY A 82 12.82 -6.01 -5.51
C GLY A 82 11.50 -6.10 -4.72
N LEU A 83 10.94 -7.31 -4.61
CA LEU A 83 9.68 -7.57 -3.92
C LEU A 83 9.76 -7.22 -2.42
N PHE A 84 10.71 -7.79 -1.68
CA PHE A 84 10.87 -7.46 -0.26
C PHE A 84 11.27 -6.00 -0.03
N GLY A 85 11.97 -5.39 -1.00
CA GLY A 85 12.29 -3.97 -0.97
C GLY A 85 11.05 -3.11 -0.96
N ARG A 86 10.03 -3.47 -1.75
CA ARG A 86 8.73 -2.80 -1.76
C ARG A 86 7.97 -2.99 -0.45
N PHE A 87 7.98 -4.20 0.12
CA PHE A 87 7.29 -4.49 1.39
C PHE A 87 7.87 -3.65 2.53
N VAL A 88 9.20 -3.66 2.68
CA VAL A 88 9.91 -2.87 3.69
C VAL A 88 9.72 -1.38 3.48
N ALA A 89 9.84 -0.91 2.23
CA ALA A 89 9.66 0.51 1.91
C ALA A 89 8.23 0.98 2.20
N ARG A 90 7.21 0.19 1.84
CA ARG A 90 5.82 0.54 2.14
C ARG A 90 5.56 0.57 3.64
N ALA A 91 6.00 -0.42 4.41
CA ALA A 91 5.87 -0.40 5.86
C ALA A 91 6.58 0.81 6.50
N TYR A 92 7.77 1.16 5.98
CA TYR A 92 8.48 2.37 6.40
C TYR A 92 7.71 3.66 6.09
N LEU A 93 7.12 3.77 4.89
CA LEU A 93 6.29 4.91 4.51
C LEU A 93 5.02 5.02 5.35
N GLU A 94 4.38 3.90 5.66
CA GLU A 94 3.20 3.85 6.52
C GLU A 94 3.54 4.27 7.97
N ARG A 95 4.66 3.79 8.52
CA ARG A 95 5.07 4.06 9.90
C ARG A 95 5.68 5.45 10.13
N TYR A 96 6.56 5.90 9.25
CA TYR A 96 7.39 7.09 9.47
C TYR A 96 6.93 8.32 8.69
N PHE A 97 6.08 8.16 7.68
CA PHE A 97 5.51 9.26 6.90
C PHE A 97 3.99 9.38 7.04
N ASP A 98 3.35 8.47 7.79
CA ASP A 98 1.90 8.38 7.94
C ASP A 98 1.15 8.30 6.60
N LEU A 99 1.79 7.73 5.57
CA LEU A 99 1.13 7.48 4.29
C LEU A 99 0.22 6.26 4.46
N SER A 100 -0.98 6.31 3.90
CA SER A 100 -1.93 5.20 4.01
C SER A 100 -2.64 4.89 2.70
N ILE A 101 -2.89 5.91 1.88
CA ILE A 101 -3.60 5.77 0.62
C ILE A 101 -2.56 5.66 -0.49
N PHE A 102 -2.37 4.45 -1.02
CA PHE A 102 -1.41 4.14 -2.10
C PHE A 102 -2.12 3.75 -3.41
N ALA A 103 -1.58 4.18 -4.55
CA ALA A 103 -1.91 3.64 -5.85
C ALA A 103 -0.65 3.35 -6.67
N HIS A 104 -0.62 2.17 -7.30
CA HIS A 104 0.45 1.79 -8.21
C HIS A 104 0.35 2.50 -9.55
N LEU A 105 1.52 2.85 -10.09
CA LEU A 105 1.63 3.47 -11.40
C LEU A 105 1.92 2.39 -12.45
N GLY A 106 0.90 2.05 -13.24
CA GLY A 106 1.07 1.23 -14.44
C GLY A 106 1.60 2.05 -15.62
N ASN A 107 1.76 1.42 -16.78
CA ASN A 107 2.36 2.05 -17.98
C ASN A 107 1.51 3.17 -18.65
N HIS A 108 0.33 3.51 -18.11
CA HIS A 108 -0.60 4.47 -18.71
C HIS A 108 -0.73 5.74 -17.86
N MET A 109 -1.12 6.85 -18.49
CA MET A 109 -1.48 8.06 -17.74
C MET A 109 -2.68 7.78 -16.83
N ILE A 110 -2.56 8.22 -15.58
CA ILE A 110 -3.59 8.06 -14.56
C ILE A 110 -4.26 9.41 -14.36
N ASP A 111 -5.57 9.47 -14.66
CA ASP A 111 -6.43 10.57 -14.22
C ASP A 111 -6.84 10.32 -12.77
N LEU A 112 -6.55 11.27 -11.89
CA LEU A 112 -7.11 11.29 -10.53
C LEU A 112 -8.47 11.97 -10.53
N ASP A 113 -8.63 13.03 -11.33
CA ASP A 113 -9.92 13.64 -11.66
C ASP A 113 -9.81 14.31 -13.04
N ARG A 114 -10.39 13.68 -14.07
CA ARG A 114 -10.33 14.19 -15.45
C ARG A 114 -11.07 15.51 -15.62
N ARG A 115 -12.19 15.72 -14.93
CA ARG A 115 -12.99 16.96 -15.00
C ARG A 115 -12.19 18.15 -14.47
N LYS A 116 -11.46 17.95 -13.38
CA LYS A 116 -10.57 18.96 -12.77
C LYS A 116 -9.16 18.95 -13.36
N GLN A 117 -8.92 18.15 -14.40
CA GLN A 117 -7.63 18.00 -15.08
C GLN A 117 -6.49 17.64 -14.13
N VAL A 118 -6.77 16.77 -13.15
CA VAL A 118 -5.80 16.25 -12.20
C VAL A 118 -5.23 14.94 -12.74
N ARG A 119 -3.93 14.95 -13.05
CA ARG A 119 -3.27 13.87 -13.81
C ARG A 119 -1.87 13.57 -13.29
N ILE A 120 -1.47 12.31 -13.46
CA ILE A 120 -0.08 11.90 -13.36
C ILE A 120 0.54 11.96 -14.75
N LYS A 121 1.46 12.92 -14.94
CA LYS A 121 2.13 13.18 -16.22
C LYS A 121 3.50 12.49 -16.23
N ARG A 122 3.74 11.67 -17.25
CA ARG A 122 5.05 11.10 -17.52
C ARG A 122 5.97 12.13 -18.16
N LEU A 123 7.19 12.26 -17.63
CA LEU A 123 8.21 13.21 -18.08
C LEU A 123 9.30 12.53 -18.92
N ALA A 124 9.60 11.26 -18.65
CA ALA A 124 10.68 10.53 -19.29
C ALA A 124 10.33 9.06 -19.55
N ARG A 125 11.05 8.43 -20.50
CA ARG A 125 10.94 7.00 -20.82
C ARG A 125 11.52 6.12 -19.69
N GLY A 126 11.14 4.85 -19.70
CA GLY A 126 11.49 3.85 -18.68
C GLY A 126 10.37 3.60 -17.66
N ASP A 127 10.63 2.70 -16.71
CA ASP A 127 9.72 2.31 -15.64
C ASP A 127 9.25 3.53 -14.84
N LEU A 128 7.98 3.54 -14.45
CA LEU A 128 7.43 4.59 -13.58
C LEU A 128 7.77 4.30 -12.12
N PRO A 129 7.63 5.29 -11.22
CA PRO A 129 7.76 5.03 -9.79
C PRO A 129 6.76 3.99 -9.29
N ASP A 130 7.09 3.29 -8.22
CA ASP A 130 6.24 2.27 -7.61
C ASP A 130 4.86 2.80 -7.19
N TRP A 131 4.82 4.00 -6.58
CA TRP A 131 3.60 4.53 -5.99
C TRP A 131 3.42 6.04 -6.20
N ILE A 132 2.15 6.42 -6.26
CA ILE A 132 1.68 7.70 -5.73
C ILE A 132 0.90 7.42 -4.43
N ALA A 133 1.08 8.26 -3.42
CA ALA A 133 0.49 8.06 -2.10
C ALA A 133 0.09 9.38 -1.43
N CYS A 134 -0.76 9.31 -0.41
CA CYS A 134 -1.04 10.43 0.48
C CYS A 134 -1.35 9.95 1.90
N LYS A 135 -1.38 10.92 2.82
CA LYS A 135 -1.78 10.71 4.21
C LYS A 135 -3.28 10.49 4.34
N SER A 136 -3.70 9.95 5.48
CA SER A 136 -5.09 9.70 5.84
C SER A 136 -5.92 10.98 6.02
N ASP A 137 -5.28 12.11 6.30
CA ASP A 137 -5.93 13.44 6.39
C ASP A 137 -6.20 14.08 5.01
N LEU A 138 -5.93 13.34 3.93
CA LEU A 138 -6.02 13.80 2.54
C LEU A 138 -5.12 15.02 2.29
N SER A 139 -3.89 14.96 2.79
CA SER A 139 -2.85 15.95 2.53
C SER A 139 -1.62 15.34 1.89
N LEU A 140 -0.80 16.21 1.29
CA LEU A 140 0.54 15.93 0.80
C LEU A 140 0.65 14.71 -0.14
N LEU A 141 0.47 14.96 -1.43
CA LEU A 141 0.77 13.96 -2.45
C LEU A 141 2.25 13.60 -2.42
N THR A 142 2.52 12.30 -2.44
CA THR A 142 3.85 11.73 -2.35
C THR A 142 4.09 10.80 -3.53
N ILE A 143 5.19 10.97 -4.23
CA ILE A 143 5.69 10.02 -5.23
C ILE A 143 6.78 9.20 -4.56
N ALA A 144 6.65 7.87 -4.58
CA ALA A 144 7.58 6.99 -3.90
C ALA A 144 8.11 5.89 -4.82
N GLU A 145 9.38 5.55 -4.64
CA GLU A 145 10.07 4.47 -5.35
C GLU A 145 10.94 3.67 -4.37
N ALA A 146 10.91 2.34 -4.48
CA ALA A 146 11.71 1.44 -3.68
C ALA A 146 12.66 0.58 -4.54
N LYS A 147 13.88 0.38 -4.05
CA LYS A 147 14.84 -0.57 -4.62
C LYS A 147 15.47 -1.43 -3.55
N GLY A 148 15.32 -2.75 -3.65
CA GLY A 148 16.16 -3.68 -2.88
C GLY A 148 17.50 -3.93 -3.57
N CYS A 149 18.56 -4.19 -2.80
CA CYS A 149 19.87 -4.55 -3.33
C CYS A 149 20.68 -5.47 -2.41
N HIS A 150 21.72 -6.07 -3.00
CA HIS A 150 22.74 -6.87 -2.32
C HIS A 150 24.16 -6.34 -2.62
N ASP A 151 24.28 -5.06 -2.98
CA ASP A 151 25.57 -4.49 -3.40
C ASP A 151 26.54 -4.47 -2.20
N PRO A 152 27.73 -5.11 -2.30
CA PRO A 152 28.74 -5.06 -1.25
C PRO A 152 29.12 -3.63 -0.87
N GLY A 153 29.12 -2.69 -1.83
CA GLY A 153 29.44 -1.28 -1.63
C GLY A 153 28.33 -0.43 -0.99
N GLY A 154 27.21 -1.05 -0.59
CA GLY A 154 26.12 -0.37 0.11
C GLY A 154 24.97 0.11 -0.79
N PRO A 155 23.93 0.73 -0.20
CA PRO A 155 22.68 1.06 -0.89
C PRO A 155 22.75 2.27 -1.84
N ALA A 156 23.86 3.01 -1.87
CA ALA A 156 23.96 4.30 -2.57
C ALA A 156 23.59 4.23 -4.07
N LYS A 157 24.07 3.21 -4.80
CA LYS A 157 23.74 3.03 -6.23
C LYS A 157 22.26 2.68 -6.44
N ALA A 158 21.68 1.89 -5.53
CA ALA A 158 20.26 1.56 -5.58
C ALA A 158 19.40 2.81 -5.31
N LEU A 159 19.80 3.61 -4.32
CA LEU A 159 19.14 4.87 -3.98
C LEU A 159 19.20 5.88 -5.13
N ALA A 160 20.35 6.01 -5.80
CA ALA A 160 20.48 6.88 -6.97
C ALA A 160 19.54 6.48 -8.10
N ARG A 161 19.42 5.17 -8.39
CA ARG A 161 18.49 4.65 -9.39
C ARG A 161 17.02 4.87 -8.99
N ALA A 162 16.68 4.60 -7.73
CA ALA A 162 15.35 4.88 -7.19
C ALA A 162 14.99 6.36 -7.36
N TRP A 163 15.93 7.26 -7.05
CA TRP A 163 15.76 8.71 -7.21
C TRP A 163 15.54 9.13 -8.67
N THR A 164 16.34 8.60 -9.60
CA THR A 164 16.14 8.85 -11.03
C THR A 164 14.76 8.37 -11.51
N GLN A 165 14.32 7.21 -11.06
CA GLN A 165 13.02 6.65 -11.44
C GLN A 165 11.87 7.46 -10.82
N ALA A 166 11.98 7.81 -9.53
CA ALA A 166 11.04 8.69 -8.84
C ALA A 166 10.79 9.97 -9.65
N GLY A 167 11.83 10.59 -10.23
CA GLY A 167 11.75 11.82 -11.04
C GLY A 167 11.12 11.70 -12.43
N ARG A 168 10.60 10.53 -12.84
CA ARG A 168 10.05 10.33 -14.20
C ARG A 168 8.60 10.79 -14.37
N ILE A 169 7.94 11.22 -13.29
CA ILE A 169 6.57 11.71 -13.32
C ILE A 169 6.41 12.99 -12.51
N ASP A 170 5.39 13.76 -12.87
CA ASP A 170 4.83 14.85 -12.07
C ASP A 170 3.34 14.63 -11.86
N VAL A 171 2.81 15.24 -10.80
CA VAL A 171 1.37 15.44 -10.66
C VAL A 171 1.03 16.84 -11.18
N THR A 172 0.03 16.92 -12.04
CA THR A 172 -0.45 18.18 -12.60
C THR A 172 -1.92 18.42 -12.28
N VAL A 173 -2.28 19.66 -11.98
CA VAL A 173 -3.67 20.14 -11.84
C VAL A 173 -3.84 21.28 -12.85
N GLN A 174 -4.84 21.18 -13.75
CA GLN A 174 -5.07 22.17 -14.80
C GLN A 174 -3.81 22.47 -15.64
N GLY A 175 -2.99 21.45 -15.87
CA GLY A 175 -1.73 21.56 -16.63
C GLY A 175 -0.53 22.09 -15.83
N GLN A 176 -0.72 22.61 -14.61
CA GLN A 176 0.36 23.10 -13.76
C GLN A 176 0.90 21.99 -12.85
N LYS A 177 2.21 21.92 -12.69
CA LYS A 177 2.87 21.00 -11.75
C LYS A 177 2.55 21.43 -10.33
N VAL A 178 2.08 20.51 -9.49
CA VAL A 178 1.79 20.81 -8.08
C VAL A 178 2.91 20.35 -7.17
N THR A 179 2.98 20.93 -5.96
CA THR A 179 3.94 20.48 -4.94
C THR A 179 3.65 19.04 -4.54
N VAL A 180 4.71 18.22 -4.56
CA VAL A 180 4.67 16.83 -4.10
C VAL A 180 5.88 16.53 -3.22
N LYS A 181 5.73 15.57 -2.33
CA LYS A 181 6.87 14.94 -1.66
C LYS A 181 7.44 13.85 -2.57
N ARG A 182 8.76 13.72 -2.66
CA ARG A 182 9.37 12.69 -3.53
C ARG A 182 10.34 11.86 -2.72
N ILE A 183 9.98 10.59 -2.51
CA ILE A 183 10.71 9.69 -1.63
C ILE A 183 11.33 8.57 -2.45
N ALA A 184 12.63 8.39 -2.34
CA ALA A 184 13.34 7.23 -2.87
C ALA A 184 13.90 6.43 -1.70
N ILE A 185 13.65 5.12 -1.68
CA ILE A 185 14.07 4.21 -0.62
C ILE A 185 14.92 3.10 -1.22
N ALA A 186 16.07 2.84 -0.61
CA ALA A 186 16.93 1.72 -0.94
C ALA A 186 17.10 0.81 0.28
N SER A 187 16.69 -0.45 0.13
CA SER A 187 16.94 -1.48 1.13
C SER A 187 18.16 -2.31 0.71
N ARG A 188 19.09 -2.55 1.63
CA ARG A 188 20.17 -3.52 1.45
C ARG A 188 20.01 -4.64 2.46
N TRP A 189 20.10 -5.88 1.99
CA TRP A 189 19.83 -7.06 2.82
C TRP A 189 21.09 -7.59 3.48
N GLY A 190 21.05 -7.80 4.80
CA GLY A 190 22.08 -8.55 5.53
C GLY A 190 21.82 -10.06 5.50
N VAL A 191 22.88 -10.87 5.58
CA VAL A 191 22.80 -12.34 5.63
C VAL A 191 23.72 -12.90 6.71
N ALA A 192 23.22 -13.81 7.54
CA ALA A 192 23.87 -14.23 8.79
C ALA A 192 25.29 -14.81 8.61
N ASN A 193 25.53 -15.57 7.54
CA ASN A 193 26.77 -16.31 7.32
C ASN A 193 27.44 -15.95 5.97
N SER A 194 27.13 -14.79 5.40
CA SER A 194 27.72 -14.35 4.13
C SER A 194 27.81 -12.84 4.03
N SER A 195 28.66 -12.33 3.15
CA SER A 195 28.67 -10.90 2.84
C SER A 195 27.52 -10.54 1.88
N PRO A 196 26.76 -9.46 2.14
CA PRO A 196 26.91 -8.54 3.27
C PRO A 196 26.20 -9.00 4.56
N ALA A 197 26.80 -8.72 5.73
CA ALA A 197 26.24 -9.04 7.04
C ALA A 197 25.17 -8.03 7.50
N ASP A 198 25.38 -6.74 7.17
CA ASP A 198 24.52 -5.66 7.65
C ASP A 198 23.37 -5.32 6.71
N ALA A 199 22.20 -5.12 7.32
CA ALA A 199 21.01 -4.59 6.66
C ALA A 199 20.95 -3.07 6.74
N HIS A 200 20.66 -2.41 5.62
CA HIS A 200 20.54 -0.96 5.54
C HIS A 200 19.19 -0.53 4.97
N LEU A 201 18.72 0.62 5.44
CA LEU A 201 17.63 1.37 4.83
C LEU A 201 18.12 2.81 4.58
N SER A 202 18.25 3.18 3.30
CA SER A 202 18.69 4.51 2.92
C SER A 202 17.58 5.24 2.19
N VAL A 203 17.32 6.49 2.60
CA VAL A 203 16.17 7.24 2.13
C VAL A 203 16.58 8.62 1.67
N ARG A 204 15.99 9.05 0.56
CA ARG A 204 16.12 10.41 0.03
C ARG A 204 14.74 11.01 -0.14
N ASP A 205 14.53 12.17 0.47
CA ASP A 205 13.21 12.78 0.59
C ASP A 205 13.25 14.33 0.52
N PRO A 206 13.50 14.90 -0.66
CA PRO A 206 13.29 16.33 -0.86
C PRO A 206 11.80 16.63 -1.14
N ILE A 207 11.38 17.82 -0.73
CA ILE A 207 10.14 18.43 -1.25
C ILE A 207 10.40 18.87 -2.70
N ASP A 208 9.56 18.41 -3.61
CA ASP A 208 9.56 18.84 -5.01
C ASP A 208 8.51 19.93 -5.21
N LYS A 209 8.98 21.18 -5.27
CA LYS A 209 8.11 22.36 -5.31
C LYS A 209 7.38 22.44 -6.65
N GLY A 210 6.11 22.83 -6.56
CA GLY A 210 5.25 23.21 -7.67
C GLY A 210 4.24 24.24 -7.20
N ASP A 211 3.24 24.50 -8.02
CA ASP A 211 2.21 25.48 -7.73
C ASP A 211 1.26 24.99 -6.62
N PRO A 212 0.72 25.90 -5.80
CA PRO A 212 -0.34 25.56 -4.87
C PRO A 212 -1.59 25.11 -5.64
N ILE A 213 -2.28 24.10 -5.11
CA ILE A 213 -3.55 23.66 -5.67
C ILE A 213 -4.62 24.69 -5.30
N ASP A 214 -5.40 25.13 -6.29
CA ASP A 214 -6.60 25.95 -6.08
C ASP A 214 -7.47 25.34 -4.96
N PRO A 215 -7.84 26.11 -3.91
CA PRO A 215 -8.71 25.64 -2.84
C PRO A 215 -10.00 24.93 -3.31
N GLN A 216 -10.56 25.31 -4.47
CA GLN A 216 -11.74 24.66 -5.05
C GLN A 216 -11.47 23.25 -5.61
N ASN A 217 -10.20 22.93 -5.86
CA ASN A 217 -9.75 21.66 -6.44
C ASN A 217 -8.89 20.84 -5.48
N LYS A 218 -8.63 21.34 -4.26
CA LYS A 218 -7.68 20.76 -3.30
C LYS A 218 -7.95 19.28 -3.00
N ASP A 219 -9.21 18.87 -2.92
CA ASP A 219 -9.60 17.51 -2.52
C ASP A 219 -9.63 16.52 -3.70
N ALA A 220 -9.76 17.02 -4.93
CA ALA A 220 -9.89 16.20 -6.13
C ALA A 220 -8.75 15.17 -6.32
N PRO A 221 -7.46 15.53 -6.20
CA PRO A 221 -6.38 14.53 -6.31
C PRO A 221 -6.47 13.43 -5.26
N PHE A 222 -6.82 13.77 -4.02
CA PHE A 222 -6.84 12.82 -2.90
C PHE A 222 -8.03 11.87 -2.98
N ILE A 223 -9.20 12.37 -3.35
CA ILE A 223 -10.38 11.52 -3.60
C ILE A 223 -10.13 10.59 -4.79
N GLY A 224 -9.53 11.12 -5.87
CA GLY A 224 -9.12 10.32 -7.03
C GLY A 224 -8.16 9.20 -6.64
N LEU A 225 -7.16 9.53 -5.83
CA LEU A 225 -6.18 8.58 -5.30
C LEU A 225 -6.83 7.51 -4.41
N LEU A 226 -7.74 7.90 -3.51
CA LEU A 226 -8.49 6.98 -2.67
C LEU A 226 -9.32 6.00 -3.50
N ARG A 227 -10.03 6.48 -4.53
CA ARG A 227 -10.79 5.61 -5.44
C ARG A 227 -9.90 4.56 -6.11
N LEU A 228 -8.70 4.95 -6.53
CA LEU A 228 -7.73 4.02 -7.14
C LEU A 228 -7.18 3.04 -6.10
N HIS A 229 -6.85 3.53 -4.90
CA HIS A 229 -6.39 2.69 -3.79
C HIS A 229 -7.39 1.59 -3.47
N VAL A 230 -8.65 1.96 -3.23
CA VAL A 230 -9.75 1.03 -2.92
C VAL A 230 -9.98 0.08 -4.09
N ALA A 231 -10.07 0.59 -5.33
CA ALA A 231 -10.28 -0.25 -6.51
C ALA A 231 -9.20 -1.32 -6.65
N ASN A 232 -7.93 -0.96 -6.43
CA ASN A 232 -6.81 -1.89 -6.52
C ASN A 232 -6.79 -2.89 -5.35
N MET A 233 -7.35 -2.54 -4.19
CA MET A 233 -7.47 -3.47 -3.05
C MET A 233 -8.57 -4.52 -3.29
N ILE A 234 -9.75 -4.10 -3.78
CA ILE A 234 -10.93 -4.98 -3.81
C ILE A 234 -11.08 -5.78 -5.11
N GLU A 235 -10.48 -5.32 -6.22
CA GLU A 235 -10.51 -6.05 -7.50
C GLU A 235 -9.97 -7.49 -7.41
N PRO A 236 -8.77 -7.75 -6.86
CA PRO A 236 -8.27 -9.12 -6.71
C PRO A 236 -9.07 -9.96 -5.70
N LEU A 237 -9.95 -9.33 -4.92
CA LEU A 237 -10.81 -9.98 -3.93
C LEU A 237 -12.20 -10.33 -4.49
N GLY A 238 -12.39 -10.23 -5.81
CA GLY A 238 -13.64 -10.59 -6.50
C GLY A 238 -14.60 -9.42 -6.76
N HIS A 239 -14.27 -8.20 -6.32
CA HIS A 239 -15.14 -7.02 -6.48
C HIS A 239 -14.81 -6.22 -7.75
N THR A 240 -14.63 -6.92 -8.88
CA THR A 240 -14.16 -6.32 -10.15
C THR A 240 -15.09 -5.22 -10.67
N GLU A 241 -16.42 -5.41 -10.62
CA GLU A 241 -17.38 -4.42 -11.10
C GLU A 241 -17.32 -3.12 -10.29
N LEU A 242 -17.23 -3.23 -8.96
CA LEU A 242 -17.10 -2.08 -8.06
C LEU A 242 -15.78 -1.36 -8.28
N ALA A 243 -14.67 -2.09 -8.41
CA ALA A 243 -13.37 -1.52 -8.72
C ALA A 243 -13.38 -0.75 -10.06
N GLN A 244 -14.01 -1.31 -11.10
CA GLN A 244 -14.16 -0.64 -12.38
C GLN A 244 -15.03 0.63 -12.26
N ALA A 245 -16.12 0.57 -11.49
CA ALA A 245 -16.98 1.72 -11.23
C ALA A 245 -16.22 2.86 -10.54
N LEU A 246 -15.40 2.55 -9.51
CA LEU A 246 -14.54 3.52 -8.83
C LEU A 246 -13.53 4.17 -9.79
N ARG A 247 -12.87 3.38 -10.64
CA ARG A 247 -11.96 3.91 -11.68
C ARG A 247 -12.69 4.71 -12.76
N ALA A 248 -13.97 4.42 -13.02
CA ALA A 248 -14.75 5.18 -13.97
C ALA A 248 -15.04 6.60 -13.47
N LEU A 249 -15.20 6.79 -12.15
CA LEU A 249 -15.45 8.11 -11.54
C LEU A 249 -14.29 9.09 -11.76
N THR A 250 -13.03 8.63 -11.75
CA THR A 250 -11.86 9.49 -11.99
C THR A 250 -11.75 9.93 -13.46
N ARG A 251 -12.43 9.22 -14.37
CA ARG A 251 -12.35 9.41 -15.82
C ARG A 251 -13.49 10.23 -16.42
N GLN A 252 -14.46 10.67 -15.60
CA GLN A 252 -15.60 11.45 -16.09
C GLN A 252 -15.20 12.92 -16.33
N THR A 253 -15.63 13.46 -17.47
CA THR A 253 -15.38 14.86 -17.84
C THR A 253 -16.57 15.76 -17.52
N PHE A 254 -17.80 15.25 -17.67
CA PHE A 254 -19.02 16.04 -17.61
C PHE A 254 -19.88 15.72 -16.38
N PRO A 255 -20.63 16.70 -15.81
CA PRO A 255 -21.40 16.50 -14.58
C PRO A 255 -22.50 15.43 -14.67
N ARG A 256 -23.19 15.31 -15.80
CA ARG A 256 -24.27 14.31 -15.97
C ARG A 256 -23.71 12.88 -16.01
N PRO A 257 -22.75 12.52 -16.89
CA PRO A 257 -22.07 11.22 -16.83
C PRO A 257 -21.47 10.87 -15.47
N LEU A 258 -20.95 11.87 -14.73
CA LEU A 258 -20.46 11.66 -13.37
C LEU A 258 -21.57 11.24 -12.40
N ARG A 259 -22.72 11.91 -12.42
CA ARG A 259 -23.88 11.53 -11.60
C ARG A 259 -24.37 10.12 -11.94
N ASP A 260 -24.43 9.78 -13.22
CA ASP A 260 -24.86 8.45 -13.67
C ASP A 260 -23.86 7.37 -13.25
N ALA A 261 -22.55 7.65 -13.34
CA ALA A 261 -21.49 6.76 -12.88
C ALA A 261 -21.52 6.57 -11.36
N ALA A 262 -21.76 7.64 -10.59
CA ALA A 262 -21.89 7.57 -9.14
C ALA A 262 -23.13 6.77 -8.73
N ALA A 263 -24.28 6.98 -9.39
CA ALA A 263 -25.48 6.19 -9.17
C ALA A 263 -25.25 4.69 -9.42
N ARG A 264 -24.59 4.33 -10.54
CA ARG A 264 -24.21 2.94 -10.81
C ARG A 264 -23.27 2.37 -9.75
N ALA A 265 -22.22 3.11 -9.38
CA ALA A 265 -21.28 2.67 -8.34
C ALA A 265 -21.98 2.43 -6.99
N ARG A 266 -22.96 3.27 -6.64
CA ARG A 266 -23.78 3.08 -5.43
C ARG A 266 -24.59 1.80 -5.50
N THR A 267 -25.29 1.55 -6.62
CA THR A 267 -26.05 0.31 -6.81
C THR A 267 -25.17 -0.93 -6.68
N ILE A 268 -23.98 -0.92 -7.30
CA ILE A 268 -23.02 -2.03 -7.19
C ILE A 268 -22.55 -2.22 -5.74
N LEU A 269 -22.23 -1.13 -5.03
CA LEU A 269 -21.84 -1.18 -3.62
C LEU A 269 -22.97 -1.74 -2.73
N ASP A 270 -24.22 -1.43 -3.05
CA ASP A 270 -25.38 -1.88 -2.29
C ASP A 270 -25.69 -3.37 -2.50
N SER A 271 -25.27 -3.93 -3.63
CA SER A 271 -25.33 -5.37 -3.90
C SER A 271 -24.08 -6.14 -3.49
N ALA A 272 -23.00 -5.46 -3.09
CA ALA A 272 -21.74 -6.11 -2.76
C ALA A 272 -21.86 -6.97 -1.50
N THR A 273 -21.21 -8.13 -1.50
CA THR A 273 -21.11 -8.97 -0.29
C THR A 273 -20.33 -8.23 0.79
N ILE A 274 -20.94 -8.10 1.96
CA ILE A 274 -20.38 -7.41 3.12
C ILE A 274 -19.93 -8.44 4.13
N GLY A 275 -18.64 -8.44 4.47
CA GLY A 275 -18.12 -9.22 5.58
C GLY A 275 -18.30 -8.48 6.90
N GLN A 276 -18.85 -9.16 7.90
CA GLN A 276 -18.92 -8.67 9.28
C GLN A 276 -18.12 -9.55 10.23
N MET A 277 -17.47 -8.94 11.22
CA MET A 277 -16.79 -9.72 12.26
C MET A 277 -17.79 -10.23 13.30
N GLU A 278 -17.81 -11.55 13.55
CA GLU A 278 -18.76 -12.19 14.48
C GLU A 278 -18.74 -11.60 15.90
N LYS A 279 -17.59 -11.05 16.34
CA LYS A 279 -17.37 -10.60 17.74
C LYS A 279 -16.87 -9.16 17.89
N SER A 280 -16.92 -8.35 16.83
CA SER A 280 -16.51 -6.94 16.91
C SER A 280 -17.62 -6.03 16.40
N GLN A 281 -18.23 -5.25 17.30
CA GLN A 281 -19.26 -4.26 16.94
C GLN A 281 -18.65 -2.96 16.37
N ASP A 282 -17.34 -2.75 16.57
CA ASP A 282 -16.65 -1.51 16.20
C ASP A 282 -16.16 -1.50 14.75
N ILE A 283 -16.11 -2.67 14.10
CA ILE A 283 -15.70 -2.81 12.70
C ILE A 283 -16.97 -2.88 11.85
N GLY A 284 -17.28 -1.76 11.19
CA GLY A 284 -18.40 -1.65 10.26
C GLY A 284 -18.32 -2.65 9.10
N GLY A 285 -19.40 -2.78 8.34
CA GLY A 285 -19.46 -3.70 7.20
C GLY A 285 -18.33 -3.44 6.20
N MET A 286 -17.57 -4.49 5.85
CA MET A 286 -16.42 -4.39 4.95
C MET A 286 -16.72 -5.00 3.58
N VAL A 287 -16.27 -4.32 2.53
CA VAL A 287 -16.14 -4.90 1.19
C VAL A 287 -14.74 -5.48 1.07
N GLY A 288 -14.65 -6.80 0.93
CA GLY A 288 -13.37 -7.49 0.98
C GLY A 288 -13.47 -8.97 0.61
N GLY A 289 -12.43 -9.72 0.96
CA GLY A 289 -12.33 -11.14 0.67
C GLY A 289 -11.25 -11.83 1.50
N ILE A 290 -11.23 -13.15 1.44
CA ILE A 290 -10.24 -13.96 2.14
C ILE A 290 -9.04 -14.19 1.24
N VAL A 291 -7.86 -13.95 1.81
CA VAL A 291 -6.58 -14.24 1.18
C VAL A 291 -5.90 -15.35 1.96
N THR A 292 -5.39 -16.34 1.24
CA THR A 292 -4.64 -17.48 1.82
C THR A 292 -3.23 -17.53 1.24
N ARG A 293 -2.47 -18.53 1.72
CA ARG A 293 -1.18 -18.92 1.11
C ARG A 293 -1.21 -19.17 -0.41
N ALA A 294 -2.37 -19.52 -0.96
CA ALA A 294 -2.55 -19.77 -2.39
C ALA A 294 -3.03 -18.54 -3.17
N GLY A 295 -3.34 -17.44 -2.49
CA GLY A 295 -3.92 -16.23 -3.07
C GLY A 295 -5.34 -15.96 -2.57
N PRO A 296 -6.03 -14.96 -3.17
CA PRO A 296 -7.42 -14.65 -2.87
C PRO A 296 -8.37 -15.80 -3.20
N ILE A 297 -9.41 -15.96 -2.39
CA ILE A 297 -10.55 -16.85 -2.66
C ILE A 297 -11.68 -15.97 -3.22
N THR A 298 -11.96 -16.10 -4.52
CA THR A 298 -12.91 -15.24 -5.25
C THR A 298 -14.25 -15.90 -5.55
N ASP A 299 -14.27 -17.23 -5.69
CA ASP A 299 -15.39 -17.94 -6.32
C ASP A 299 -16.38 -18.57 -5.31
N ALA A 300 -16.05 -18.51 -4.02
CA ALA A 300 -16.89 -19.05 -2.95
C ALA A 300 -16.85 -18.15 -1.71
N VAL A 301 -18.03 -17.85 -1.15
CA VAL A 301 -18.13 -17.32 0.21
C VAL A 301 -17.68 -18.42 1.14
N ALA A 302 -16.45 -18.32 1.65
CA ALA A 302 -15.92 -19.31 2.57
C ALA A 302 -16.73 -19.28 3.87
N SER A 303 -17.45 -20.36 4.14
CA SER A 303 -18.20 -20.51 5.38
C SER A 303 -17.28 -20.44 6.60
N THR A 304 -17.84 -20.28 7.79
CA THR A 304 -17.06 -20.33 9.03
C THR A 304 -16.33 -21.67 9.20
N ILE A 305 -16.89 -22.76 8.70
CA ILE A 305 -16.28 -24.10 8.67
C ILE A 305 -15.07 -24.12 7.73
N ASP A 306 -15.19 -23.51 6.54
CA ASP A 306 -14.09 -23.42 5.58
C ASP A 306 -12.94 -22.57 6.15
N GLN A 307 -13.26 -21.45 6.80
CA GLN A 307 -12.28 -20.59 7.46
C GLN A 307 -11.49 -21.36 8.53
N GLU A 308 -12.15 -22.20 9.32
CA GLU A 308 -11.46 -23.09 10.27
C GLU A 308 -10.63 -24.17 9.60
N ALA A 309 -11.15 -24.79 8.54
CA ALA A 309 -10.42 -25.81 7.79
C ALA A 309 -9.13 -25.22 7.20
N LEU A 310 -9.20 -24.03 6.59
CA LEU A 310 -8.05 -23.29 6.07
C LEU A 310 -7.02 -22.99 7.17
N ALA A 311 -7.47 -22.60 8.36
CA ALA A 311 -6.58 -22.36 9.50
C ALA A 311 -5.89 -23.67 9.97
N ARG A 312 -6.65 -24.76 10.09
CA ARG A 312 -6.13 -26.10 10.47
C ARG A 312 -5.14 -26.66 9.45
N LEU A 313 -5.35 -26.38 8.17
CA LEU A 313 -4.44 -26.73 7.07
C LEU A 313 -3.19 -25.83 7.00
N ASN A 314 -3.00 -24.92 7.96
CA ASN A 314 -1.89 -23.96 7.99
C ASN A 314 -1.80 -23.12 6.70
N LEU A 315 -2.94 -22.83 6.07
CA LEU A 315 -3.05 -21.91 4.93
C LEU A 315 -3.17 -20.45 5.38
N ARG A 316 -3.26 -20.23 6.70
CA ARG A 316 -3.26 -18.93 7.39
C ARG A 316 -4.19 -17.93 6.70
N PRO A 317 -5.51 -18.21 6.69
CA PRO A 317 -6.47 -17.34 6.06
C PRO A 317 -6.49 -15.97 6.75
N VAL A 318 -6.51 -14.91 5.95
CA VAL A 318 -6.60 -13.53 6.41
C VAL A 318 -7.71 -12.87 5.61
N PHE A 319 -8.66 -12.22 6.30
CA PHE A 319 -9.60 -11.34 5.64
C PHE A 319 -8.93 -9.98 5.40
N VAL A 320 -9.10 -9.49 4.18
CA VAL A 320 -8.70 -8.12 3.81
C VAL A 320 -9.94 -7.42 3.27
N GLY A 321 -10.23 -6.22 3.77
CA GLY A 321 -11.41 -5.47 3.32
C GLY A 321 -11.33 -3.99 3.63
N VAL A 322 -12.22 -3.21 3.03
CA VAL A 322 -12.33 -1.76 3.19
C VAL A 322 -13.73 -1.42 3.73
N ASP A 323 -13.79 -0.46 4.67
CA ASP A 323 -15.05 0.07 5.21
C ASP A 323 -15.99 0.50 4.07
N ARG A 324 -17.17 -0.12 4.01
CA ARG A 324 -18.20 0.15 2.98
C ARG A 324 -18.60 1.62 2.95
N ASP A 325 -18.71 2.27 4.10
CA ASP A 325 -19.12 3.67 4.19
C ASP A 325 -18.02 4.61 3.72
N LEU A 326 -16.73 4.23 3.88
CA LEU A 326 -15.64 4.95 3.24
C LEU A 326 -15.73 4.83 1.72
N ILE A 327 -16.05 3.64 1.18
CA ILE A 327 -16.28 3.46 -0.26
C ILE A 327 -17.45 4.33 -0.72
N ARG A 328 -18.55 4.38 0.05
CA ARG A 328 -19.69 5.26 -0.24
C ARG A 328 -19.25 6.72 -0.31
N ALA A 329 -18.56 7.23 0.72
CA ALA A 329 -18.08 8.60 0.76
C ALA A 329 -17.12 8.91 -0.41
N ALA A 330 -16.27 7.94 -0.80
CA ALA A 330 -15.41 8.05 -1.98
C ALA A 330 -16.22 8.09 -3.29
N ILE A 331 -17.31 7.33 -3.42
CA ILE A 331 -18.21 7.39 -4.59
C ILE A 331 -18.84 8.77 -4.69
N ASP A 332 -19.39 9.28 -3.58
CA ASP A 332 -20.09 10.56 -3.53
C ASP A 332 -19.13 11.77 -3.62
N GLY A 333 -17.84 11.55 -3.33
CA GLY A 333 -16.81 12.59 -3.41
C GLY A 333 -16.85 13.56 -2.23
N GLU A 334 -17.30 13.10 -1.07
CA GLU A 334 -17.49 13.90 0.14
C GLU A 334 -16.20 13.93 0.98
N ALA A 335 -15.34 14.91 0.71
CA ALA A 335 -14.01 15.01 1.33
C ALA A 335 -14.06 15.01 2.87
N ASP A 336 -15.02 15.71 3.46
CA ASP A 336 -15.14 15.83 4.92
C ASP A 336 -15.66 14.53 5.56
N ALA A 337 -16.57 13.81 4.90
CA ALA A 337 -17.00 12.49 5.33
C ALA A 337 -15.85 11.48 5.28
N ILE A 338 -15.04 11.53 4.21
CA ILE A 338 -13.83 10.70 4.05
C ILE A 338 -12.85 11.01 5.20
N ARG A 339 -12.53 12.28 5.45
CA ARG A 339 -11.63 12.67 6.55
C ARG A 339 -12.15 12.22 7.90
N GLY A 340 -13.44 12.41 8.18
CA GLY A 340 -14.06 11.98 9.43
C GLY A 340 -13.90 10.47 9.66
N ARG A 341 -14.10 9.67 8.61
CA ARG A 341 -13.91 8.20 8.65
C ARG A 341 -12.45 7.81 8.84
N LEU A 342 -11.53 8.43 8.10
CA LEU A 342 -10.10 8.13 8.20
C LEU A 342 -9.46 8.61 9.51
N ALA A 343 -10.02 9.65 10.13
CA ALA A 343 -9.59 10.17 11.43
C ALA A 343 -10.14 9.36 12.62
N ALA A 344 -11.19 8.56 12.40
CA ALA A 344 -11.76 7.72 13.45
C ALA A 344 -10.70 6.72 13.93
N LYS A 345 -10.17 7.00 15.12
CA LYS A 345 -9.20 6.12 15.78
C LYS A 345 -9.95 4.90 16.28
N VAL A 346 -9.84 3.80 15.55
CA VAL A 346 -10.17 2.50 16.13
C VAL A 346 -8.95 2.07 16.93
N SER A 347 -9.17 1.77 18.22
CA SER A 347 -8.13 1.14 19.03
C SER A 347 -7.70 -0.12 18.29
N PRO A 348 -6.42 -0.27 17.92
CA PRO A 348 -5.95 -1.52 17.36
C PRO A 348 -6.29 -2.63 18.34
N ASP A 349 -7.18 -3.52 17.93
CA ASP A 349 -7.22 -4.83 18.55
C ASP A 349 -5.89 -5.51 18.21
N GLU A 350 -5.38 -6.39 19.07
CA GLU A 350 -4.13 -7.14 18.84
C GLU A 350 -4.18 -7.93 17.51
N PHE A 351 -5.37 -8.07 16.93
CA PHE A 351 -5.67 -8.96 15.82
C PHE A 351 -6.28 -8.29 14.58
N ALA A 352 -7.19 -7.33 14.75
CA ALA A 352 -7.72 -6.55 13.63
C ALA A 352 -6.82 -5.33 13.39
N ARG A 353 -6.04 -5.38 12.31
CA ARG A 353 -5.00 -4.36 12.05
C ARG A 353 -5.49 -3.39 10.97
N PRO A 354 -5.78 -2.11 11.33
CA PRO A 354 -6.20 -1.11 10.36
C PRO A 354 -5.01 -0.58 9.56
N ASP A 355 -5.22 -0.27 8.29
CA ASP A 355 -4.19 0.31 7.39
C ASP A 355 -4.21 1.85 7.34
N ARG A 356 -5.08 2.50 8.14
CA ARG A 356 -5.31 3.96 8.16
C ARG A 356 -5.83 4.55 6.83
N ALA A 357 -6.26 3.71 5.90
CA ALA A 357 -6.97 4.05 4.66
C ALA A 357 -8.40 3.46 4.64
N GLY A 358 -8.92 3.12 5.82
CA GLY A 358 -10.20 2.44 6.02
C GLY A 358 -10.17 0.95 5.68
N GLY A 359 -9.00 0.40 5.37
CA GLY A 359 -8.76 -1.01 5.17
C GLY A 359 -8.39 -1.74 6.45
N TRP A 360 -8.64 -3.04 6.44
CA TRP A 360 -8.46 -3.96 7.56
C TRP A 360 -7.76 -5.22 7.12
N ILE A 361 -6.86 -5.73 7.97
CA ILE A 361 -6.26 -7.06 7.85
C ILE A 361 -6.59 -7.84 9.11
N ILE A 362 -7.35 -8.92 8.96
CA ILE A 362 -7.89 -9.71 10.08
C ILE A 362 -7.51 -11.18 9.89
N PRO A 363 -6.60 -11.75 10.70
CA PRO A 363 -6.32 -13.18 10.70
C PRO A 363 -7.55 -13.99 11.12
N LEU A 364 -7.88 -15.05 10.38
CA LEU A 364 -9.05 -15.90 10.60
C LEU A 364 -8.66 -17.24 11.27
N GLY A 365 -9.57 -17.82 12.06
CA GLY A 365 -9.33 -19.07 12.80
C GLY A 365 -10.36 -19.37 13.89
N ALA A 366 -10.05 -20.31 14.80
CA ALA A 366 -10.99 -20.94 15.75
C ALA A 366 -11.85 -19.98 16.61
N GLU A 367 -11.44 -18.72 16.78
CA GLU A 367 -12.20 -17.72 17.55
C GLU A 367 -12.61 -16.48 16.74
N ARG A 368 -12.20 -16.39 15.46
CA ARG A 368 -12.35 -15.20 14.61
C ARG A 368 -12.82 -15.59 13.23
N ARG A 369 -14.06 -15.19 12.95
CA ARG A 369 -14.76 -15.51 11.72
C ARG A 369 -15.36 -14.24 11.14
N ILE A 370 -15.38 -14.21 9.81
CA ILE A 370 -16.20 -13.28 9.05
C ILE A 370 -17.50 -14.01 8.71
N ILE A 371 -18.64 -13.35 9.00
CA ILE A 371 -19.99 -13.79 8.66
C ILE A 371 -20.47 -13.01 7.44
#